data_AF-A0A136JDP6-F1
#
_entry.id   AF-A0A136JDP6-F1
#
_cell.length_a   1.000
_cell.length_b   1.000
_cell.length_c   1.000
_cell.angle_alpha   90.00
_cell.angle_beta   90.00
_cell.angle_gamma   90.00
#
_symmetry.space_group_name_H-M   'P 1'
#
loop_
_entity.id
_entity.type
_entity.pdbx_description
1 polymer ?
#
loop_
_entity_poly.entity_id
_entity_poly.type
_entity_poly.pdbx_seq_one_letter_code
_entity_poly.pdbx_strand_id
1 'polypeptide(L)'
;MCQQHTADDDGAASMHETRKPVESPDTDPFPWELGVYDAHCHPTDTLASIASIPDMHARVLTVMSTRRQDQDLVAEVADKYGVKDIGAVTSGPAARTARIVPSFGWHPWFSHQLYDDTAPVPSYDGTPEGKRAHYDAILQPKPSAKDPAFSDGLPEPRPLSEFVRETRARLEAHPFALVGEVGVDKAFRIPQNLTTDHEANRDDTLTPGGREGRLLSPHRVSMAHQTTILAAQLRLAGELGRPVSCHGVQAHGVLYDAIAQTWRGHEKEVLSRREKNQIAKNAENFSSSDGSDDDDDDDEGRSNKAPPKPRQAGSVSPTPRQLGPKPFPPRICLHSYSGSVDFVKQYMHPSVPAKVFCSFSIVVNWGQSGAGDKSDEVIRALPDDRILVESDLHTAGEDMDGFLEEGVRKICEIKGWELRQGVAQLGKNWQDFVFGIEHE
;
A
#
# COMPACT_ATOMS: atom_id res chain seq x y z
N MET A 1 13.43 -8.75 -1.46
CA MET A 1 12.14 -9.12 -0.86
C MET A 1 12.24 -8.97 0.63
N CYS A 2 11.16 -8.61 1.32
CA CYS A 2 11.14 -8.60 2.79
C CYS A 2 11.69 -9.91 3.38
N GLN A 3 12.50 -9.82 4.44
CA GLN A 3 13.30 -10.94 4.97
C GLN A 3 12.48 -12.12 5.53
N GLN A 4 11.16 -11.97 5.70
CA GLN A 4 10.33 -13.08 6.19
C GLN A 4 10.10 -14.17 5.13
N HIS A 5 10.33 -13.86 3.85
CA HIS A 5 10.09 -14.75 2.72
C HIS A 5 11.31 -15.59 2.27
N THR A 6 12.46 -15.55 2.95
CA THR A 6 13.63 -16.36 2.55
C THR A 6 13.31 -17.86 2.58
N ALA A 7 13.36 -18.51 1.42
CA ALA A 7 12.94 -19.90 1.25
C ALA A 7 14.06 -20.88 1.64
N ASP A 8 14.05 -21.34 2.90
CA ASP A 8 14.95 -22.41 3.37
C ASP A 8 14.23 -23.76 3.55
N ASP A 9 13.03 -23.95 3.00
CA ASP A 9 12.22 -25.14 3.32
C ASP A 9 12.30 -26.29 2.30
N ASP A 10 13.11 -26.19 1.23
CA ASP A 10 13.19 -27.25 0.20
C ASP A 10 14.55 -27.35 -0.52
N GLY A 11 15.70 -27.21 0.16
CA GLY A 11 17.03 -27.55 -0.42
C GLY A 11 17.43 -26.81 -1.72
N ALA A 12 16.63 -25.85 -2.17
CA ALA A 12 16.93 -24.93 -3.25
C ALA A 12 17.64 -23.75 -2.61
N ALA A 13 18.97 -23.79 -2.64
CA ALA A 13 19.80 -22.64 -2.29
C ALA A 13 19.22 -21.36 -2.92
N SER A 14 19.09 -20.32 -2.09
CA SER A 14 18.65 -18.96 -2.41
C SER A 14 18.98 -18.52 -3.85
N MET A 15 18.03 -18.72 -4.78
CA MET A 15 18.06 -18.08 -6.10
C MET A 15 17.66 -16.59 -6.01
N HIS A 16 17.12 -16.15 -4.86
CA HIS A 16 16.58 -14.82 -4.67
C HIS A 16 17.56 -13.82 -4.03
N GLU A 17 18.50 -14.24 -3.18
CA GLU A 17 19.59 -13.34 -2.72
C GLU A 17 20.73 -13.21 -3.72
N THR A 18 20.71 -13.99 -4.80
CA THR A 18 21.79 -14.03 -5.81
C THR A 18 21.42 -13.38 -7.14
N ARG A 19 20.14 -13.03 -7.38
CA ARG A 19 19.74 -12.27 -8.57
C ARG A 19 20.21 -10.83 -8.37
N LYS A 20 21.21 -10.43 -9.14
CA LYS A 20 21.51 -9.00 -9.35
C LYS A 20 20.55 -8.43 -10.39
N PRO A 21 20.29 -7.11 -10.35
CA PRO A 21 19.59 -6.45 -11.44
C PRO A 21 20.25 -6.80 -12.78
N VAL A 22 19.44 -7.11 -13.79
CA VAL A 22 19.99 -7.41 -15.12
C VAL A 22 20.31 -6.08 -15.78
N GLU A 23 21.57 -5.87 -16.16
CA GLU A 23 21.93 -4.73 -17.01
C GLU A 23 21.12 -4.81 -18.32
N SER A 24 20.32 -3.79 -18.57
CA SER A 24 19.48 -3.76 -19.77
C SER A 24 20.37 -3.71 -21.02
N PRO A 25 20.11 -4.55 -22.05
CA PRO A 25 20.79 -4.43 -23.34
C PRO A 25 20.35 -3.18 -24.13
N ASP A 26 19.38 -2.43 -23.60
CA ASP A 26 18.83 -1.22 -24.19
C ASP A 26 19.82 -0.05 -24.04
N THR A 27 20.22 0.55 -25.16
CA THR A 27 21.29 1.57 -25.19
C THR A 27 20.86 2.94 -24.68
N ASP A 28 19.55 3.13 -24.46
CA ASP A 28 19.02 4.42 -24.05
C ASP A 28 19.17 4.64 -22.53
N PRO A 29 19.78 5.77 -22.12
CA PRO A 29 20.02 6.06 -20.71
C PRO A 29 18.70 6.21 -19.95
N PHE A 30 18.63 5.63 -18.76
CA PHE A 30 17.42 5.68 -17.95
C PHE A 30 17.15 7.09 -17.40
N PRO A 31 15.92 7.64 -17.55
CA PRO A 31 15.65 9.05 -17.30
C PRO A 31 15.32 9.34 -15.82
N TRP A 32 16.27 9.09 -14.92
CA TRP A 32 16.15 9.31 -13.47
C TRP A 32 15.74 10.76 -13.09
N GLU A 33 16.05 11.74 -13.94
CA GLU A 33 15.68 13.14 -13.76
C GLU A 33 14.17 13.37 -13.76
N LEU A 34 13.38 12.49 -14.38
CA LEU A 34 11.91 12.56 -14.36
C LEU A 34 11.33 12.13 -12.99
N GLY A 35 12.12 11.38 -12.21
CA GLY A 35 11.77 10.92 -10.87
C GLY A 35 11.10 9.56 -10.88
N VAL A 36 11.79 8.59 -10.28
CA VAL A 36 11.24 7.28 -9.95
C VAL A 36 10.92 7.24 -8.47
N TYR A 37 9.77 6.68 -8.13
CA TYR A 37 9.26 6.65 -6.78
C TYR A 37 8.99 5.21 -6.42
N ASP A 38 9.63 4.74 -5.35
CA ASP A 38 9.39 3.41 -4.83
C ASP A 38 8.10 3.43 -4.00
N ALA A 39 7.06 2.76 -4.49
CA ALA A 39 5.77 2.69 -3.82
C ALA A 39 5.80 1.84 -2.54
N HIS A 40 6.81 0.97 -2.36
CA HIS A 40 6.87 0.05 -1.24
C HIS A 40 8.28 -0.56 -1.05
N CYS A 41 8.89 -0.30 0.10
CA CYS A 41 10.13 -0.96 0.50
C CYS A 41 10.31 -1.04 2.02
N HIS A 42 11.32 -1.81 2.46
CA HIS A 42 11.62 -2.10 3.85
C HIS A 42 13.09 -1.79 4.24
N PRO A 43 13.68 -0.65 3.90
CA PRO A 43 15.09 -0.36 4.19
C PRO A 43 15.43 -0.37 5.69
N THR A 44 14.42 -0.26 6.57
CA THR A 44 14.57 -0.38 8.02
C THR A 44 14.76 -1.81 8.50
N ASP A 45 14.59 -2.84 7.67
CA ASP A 45 14.96 -4.21 8.02
C ASP A 45 16.48 -4.40 8.07
N THR A 46 17.25 -3.60 7.31
CA THR A 46 18.72 -3.58 7.32
C THR A 46 19.21 -2.18 7.64
N LEU A 47 19.41 -1.89 8.93
CA LEU A 47 19.71 -0.55 9.45
C LEU A 47 20.93 0.10 8.80
N ALA A 48 21.95 -0.71 8.48
CA ALA A 48 23.16 -0.24 7.80
C ALA A 48 22.87 0.40 6.43
N SER A 49 21.82 -0.03 5.73
CA SER A 49 21.49 0.44 4.39
C SER A 49 20.85 1.83 4.36
N ILE A 50 20.30 2.30 5.49
CA ILE A 50 19.63 3.60 5.62
C ILE A 50 20.57 4.76 5.25
N ALA A 51 21.88 4.60 5.51
CA ALA A 51 22.89 5.59 5.19
C ALA A 51 23.03 5.86 3.68
N SER A 52 22.63 4.90 2.82
CA SER A 52 22.72 4.99 1.35
C SER A 52 21.59 5.81 0.73
N ILE A 53 20.46 5.99 1.43
CA ILE A 53 19.24 6.63 0.89
C ILE A 53 19.49 8.02 0.27
N PRO A 54 20.31 8.91 0.87
CA PRO A 54 20.55 10.24 0.29
C PRO A 54 21.24 10.24 -1.07
N ASP A 55 21.96 9.16 -1.39
CA ASP A 55 22.76 8.99 -2.60
C ASP A 55 22.07 8.15 -3.67
N MET A 56 20.89 7.60 -3.37
CA MET A 56 20.10 6.84 -4.33
C MET A 56 19.54 7.70 -5.48
N HIS A 57 19.38 7.06 -6.64
CA HIS A 57 18.75 7.65 -7.81
C HIS A 57 17.23 7.76 -7.66
N ALA A 58 16.58 6.80 -7.00
CA ALA A 58 15.18 6.87 -6.64
C ALA A 58 14.86 8.18 -5.90
N ARG A 59 13.81 8.88 -6.34
CA ARG A 59 13.45 10.21 -5.83
C ARG A 59 12.87 10.13 -4.42
N VAL A 60 11.93 9.23 -4.20
CA VAL A 60 11.32 8.98 -2.89
C VAL A 60 11.08 7.50 -2.69
N LEU A 61 11.30 7.06 -1.45
CA LEU A 61 11.02 5.73 -0.95
C LEU A 61 9.80 5.77 -0.03
N THR A 62 8.82 4.90 -0.28
CA THR A 62 7.69 4.70 0.64
C THR A 62 8.05 3.56 1.59
N VAL A 63 8.44 3.91 2.82
CA VAL A 63 9.07 2.99 3.77
C VAL A 63 8.03 2.40 4.71
N MET A 64 7.87 1.09 4.67
CA MET A 64 6.86 0.37 5.44
C MET A 64 7.41 -0.08 6.79
N SER A 65 6.64 0.18 7.85
CA SER A 65 6.74 -0.59 9.08
C SER A 65 5.91 -1.87 8.95
N THR A 66 6.36 -2.94 9.60
CA THR A 66 5.76 -4.28 9.47
C THR A 66 5.41 -4.90 10.82
N ARG A 67 6.19 -4.59 11.87
CA ARG A 67 6.15 -5.28 13.16
C ARG A 67 6.36 -4.30 14.31
N ARG A 68 6.41 -4.79 15.53
CA ARG A 68 6.58 -3.93 16.71
C ARG A 68 7.87 -3.10 16.66
N GLN A 69 8.97 -3.72 16.26
CA GLN A 69 10.31 -3.19 16.44
C GLN A 69 10.70 -2.12 15.40
N ASP A 70 10.06 -2.12 14.23
CA ASP A 70 10.37 -1.17 13.17
C ASP A 70 9.47 0.08 13.17
N GLN A 71 8.41 0.13 13.99
CA GLN A 71 7.52 1.31 14.07
C GLN A 71 8.27 2.60 14.40
N ASP A 72 9.10 2.56 15.45
CA ASP A 72 9.86 3.73 15.91
C ASP A 72 11.04 4.02 15.00
N LEU A 73 11.68 2.98 14.44
CA LEU A 73 12.76 3.14 13.47
C LEU A 73 12.28 3.84 12.20
N VAL A 74 11.11 3.47 11.67
CA VAL A 74 10.52 4.14 10.51
C VAL A 74 10.20 5.61 10.83
N ALA A 75 9.71 5.90 12.04
CA ALA A 75 9.47 7.28 12.48
C ALA A 75 10.77 8.10 12.58
N GLU A 76 11.82 7.56 13.21
CA GLU A 76 13.13 8.21 13.33
C GLU A 76 13.78 8.48 11.98
N VAL A 77 13.69 7.52 11.06
CA VAL A 77 14.21 7.65 9.69
C VAL A 77 13.41 8.72 8.92
N ALA A 78 12.10 8.80 9.14
CA ALA A 78 11.26 9.86 8.57
C ALA A 78 11.52 11.24 9.19
N ASP A 79 11.89 11.34 10.46
CA ASP A 79 12.31 12.62 11.04
C ASP A 79 13.56 13.17 10.35
N LYS A 80 14.47 12.28 9.96
CA LYS A 80 15.74 12.63 9.30
C LYS A 80 15.59 12.91 7.81
N TYR A 81 14.88 12.06 7.09
CA TYR A 81 14.81 12.09 5.61
C TYR A 81 13.40 12.26 5.05
N GLY A 82 12.40 12.46 5.90
CA GLY A 82 11.00 12.52 5.50
C GLY A 82 10.67 13.73 4.64
N VAL A 83 9.72 13.53 3.72
CA VAL A 83 9.12 14.60 2.93
C VAL A 83 8.36 15.56 3.83
N LYS A 84 8.65 16.86 3.72
CA LYS A 84 7.96 17.93 4.47
C LYS A 84 7.18 18.88 3.57
N ASP A 85 7.46 18.88 2.28
CA ASP A 85 6.83 19.71 1.27
C ASP A 85 6.65 18.90 -0.01
N ILE A 86 5.45 18.93 -0.58
CA ILE A 86 5.10 18.23 -1.82
C ILE A 86 5.90 18.81 -3.01
N GLY A 87 6.06 20.12 -3.07
CA GLY A 87 6.78 20.81 -4.14
C GLY A 87 8.25 20.40 -4.24
N ALA A 88 8.87 20.05 -3.10
CA ALA A 88 10.23 19.53 -3.04
C ALA A 88 10.38 18.13 -3.68
N VAL A 89 9.28 17.41 -3.82
CA VAL A 89 9.22 16.06 -4.39
C VAL A 89 8.74 16.09 -5.85
N THR A 90 7.83 17.00 -6.19
CA THR A 90 7.20 17.07 -7.52
C THR A 90 7.95 17.96 -8.51
N SER A 91 8.92 18.76 -8.08
CA SER A 91 9.58 19.75 -8.93
C SER A 91 11.08 19.87 -8.65
N GLY A 92 11.90 19.67 -9.69
CA GLY A 92 13.35 19.86 -9.64
C GLY A 92 14.16 18.57 -9.40
N PRO A 93 15.50 18.69 -9.31
CA PRO A 93 16.38 17.56 -9.04
C PRO A 93 16.14 17.01 -7.63
N ALA A 94 16.31 15.71 -7.45
CA ALA A 94 16.01 15.06 -6.19
C ALA A 94 16.93 15.60 -5.07
N ALA A 95 16.33 16.19 -4.04
CA ALA A 95 17.08 16.76 -2.91
C ALA A 95 17.68 15.63 -2.06
N ARG A 96 18.90 15.78 -1.51
CA ARG A 96 19.51 14.76 -0.59
C ARG A 96 18.74 14.58 0.73
N THR A 97 17.70 15.37 0.93
CA THR A 97 16.75 15.40 2.05
C THR A 97 15.34 15.29 1.47
N ALA A 98 14.32 14.87 2.26
CA ALA A 98 12.96 14.62 1.74
C ALA A 98 12.90 13.45 0.72
N ARG A 99 13.51 12.33 1.10
CA ARG A 99 13.58 11.08 0.33
C ARG A 99 12.60 10.02 0.79
N ILE A 100 11.89 10.22 1.90
CA ILE A 100 11.09 9.16 2.52
C ILE A 100 9.67 9.63 2.79
N VAL A 101 8.71 8.74 2.50
CA VAL A 101 7.37 8.80 3.05
C VAL A 101 7.19 7.59 3.97
N PRO A 102 7.03 7.78 5.28
CA PRO A 102 6.82 6.66 6.19
C PRO A 102 5.43 6.08 6.04
N SER A 103 5.30 4.80 6.37
CA SER A 103 4.03 4.09 6.44
C SER A 103 3.97 3.29 7.74
N PHE A 104 2.91 3.50 8.51
CA PHE A 104 2.73 2.91 9.83
C PHE A 104 1.62 1.85 9.81
N GLY A 105 1.95 0.62 10.15
CA GLY A 105 1.04 -0.52 10.01
C GLY A 105 1.57 -1.78 10.68
N TRP A 106 0.66 -2.72 10.91
CA TRP A 106 0.95 -4.03 11.46
C TRP A 106 0.65 -5.09 10.42
N HIS A 107 1.71 -5.78 9.99
CA HIS A 107 1.65 -6.78 8.94
C HIS A 107 0.88 -8.03 9.39
N PRO A 108 0.11 -8.71 8.51
CA PRO A 108 -0.61 -9.94 8.85
C PRO A 108 0.27 -11.04 9.45
N TRP A 109 1.56 -11.11 9.09
CA TRP A 109 2.51 -12.07 9.68
C TRP A 109 2.62 -11.95 11.20
N PHE A 110 2.57 -10.72 11.71
CA PHE A 110 2.70 -10.41 13.13
C PHE A 110 1.34 -10.16 13.80
N SER A 111 0.23 -10.33 13.09
CA SER A 111 -1.13 -10.10 13.64
C SER A 111 -1.47 -10.98 14.85
N HIS A 112 -0.77 -12.12 15.01
CA HIS A 112 -0.87 -12.96 16.20
C HIS A 112 -0.38 -12.29 17.49
N GLN A 113 0.38 -11.20 17.39
CA GLN A 113 0.86 -10.45 18.54
C GLN A 113 -0.18 -9.45 19.08
N LEU A 114 -1.33 -9.34 18.42
CA LEU A 114 -2.40 -8.44 18.79
C LEU A 114 -3.66 -9.22 19.18
N TYR A 115 -4.42 -8.70 20.13
CA TYR A 115 -5.78 -9.17 20.42
C TYR A 115 -6.76 -8.00 20.37
N ASP A 116 -8.00 -8.29 19.99
CA ASP A 116 -9.08 -7.30 20.02
C ASP A 116 -9.59 -7.14 21.46
N ASP A 117 -9.12 -6.10 22.12
CA ASP A 117 -9.52 -5.69 23.47
C ASP A 117 -10.85 -4.93 23.49
N THR A 118 -11.41 -4.61 22.31
CA THR A 118 -12.71 -3.95 22.16
C THR A 118 -13.86 -4.94 21.96
N ALA A 119 -13.54 -6.22 21.75
CA ALA A 119 -14.53 -7.28 21.62
C ALA A 119 -15.34 -7.45 22.93
N PRO A 120 -16.62 -7.86 22.86
CA PRO A 120 -17.43 -8.09 24.07
C PRO A 120 -16.82 -9.09 25.05
N VAL A 121 -16.07 -10.06 24.53
CA VAL A 121 -15.27 -11.01 25.29
C VAL A 121 -13.89 -11.05 24.64
N PRO A 122 -12.91 -10.28 25.16
CA PRO A 122 -11.54 -10.32 24.67
C PRO A 122 -10.97 -11.74 24.80
N SER A 123 -10.10 -12.11 23.86
CA SER A 123 -9.50 -13.45 23.82
C SER A 123 -8.32 -13.62 24.80
N TYR A 124 -7.84 -12.54 25.41
CA TYR A 124 -6.73 -12.51 26.35
C TYR A 124 -7.11 -11.67 27.57
N ASP A 125 -6.82 -12.20 28.77
CA ASP A 125 -7.20 -11.61 30.07
C ASP A 125 -6.00 -11.14 30.91
N GLY A 126 -4.78 -11.21 30.35
CA GLY A 126 -3.55 -10.87 31.07
C GLY A 126 -2.90 -12.02 31.85
N THR A 127 -3.48 -13.22 31.84
CA THR A 127 -2.95 -14.39 32.56
C THR A 127 -2.17 -15.34 31.63
N PRO A 128 -1.24 -16.16 32.15
CA PRO A 128 -0.58 -17.20 31.35
C PRO A 128 -1.55 -18.19 30.70
N GLU A 129 -2.63 -18.55 31.40
CA GLU A 129 -3.70 -19.40 30.88
C GLU A 129 -4.46 -18.70 29.75
N GLY A 130 -4.77 -17.42 29.93
CA GLY A 130 -5.37 -16.58 28.90
C GLY A 130 -4.51 -16.42 27.66
N LYS A 131 -3.17 -16.31 27.82
CA LYS A 131 -2.24 -16.27 26.69
C LYS A 131 -2.34 -17.54 25.83
N ARG A 132 -2.31 -18.71 26.47
CA ARG A 132 -2.48 -20.00 25.77
C ARG A 132 -3.85 -20.09 25.10
N ALA A 133 -4.92 -19.67 25.79
CA ALA A 133 -6.28 -19.66 25.26
C ALA A 133 -6.42 -18.73 24.04
N HIS A 134 -5.80 -17.55 24.07
CA HIS A 134 -5.76 -16.61 22.95
C HIS A 134 -5.12 -17.27 21.72
N TYR A 135 -3.90 -17.80 21.86
CA TYR A 135 -3.18 -18.43 20.75
C TYR A 135 -3.90 -19.66 20.20
N ASP A 136 -4.54 -20.47 21.05
CA ASP A 136 -5.39 -21.58 20.62
C ASP A 136 -6.64 -21.14 19.85
N ALA A 137 -7.17 -19.95 20.14
CA ALA A 137 -8.33 -19.40 19.44
C ALA A 137 -7.96 -18.88 18.06
N ILE A 138 -6.78 -18.24 17.93
CA ILE A 138 -6.41 -17.52 16.70
C ILE A 138 -5.50 -18.32 15.77
N LEU A 139 -4.83 -19.38 16.23
CA LEU A 139 -3.89 -20.16 15.42
C LEU A 139 -4.49 -21.49 14.93
N GLN A 140 -4.12 -21.87 13.71
CA GLN A 140 -4.56 -23.11 13.07
C GLN A 140 -3.36 -23.85 12.44
N PRO A 141 -3.12 -25.14 12.76
CA PRO A 141 -3.80 -25.93 13.81
C PRO A 141 -3.57 -25.31 15.20
N LYS A 142 -4.37 -25.70 16.19
CA LYS A 142 -4.23 -25.18 17.56
C LYS A 142 -2.89 -25.60 18.16
N PRO A 143 -2.11 -24.69 18.77
CA PRO A 143 -0.89 -25.02 19.50
C PRO A 143 -1.07 -26.15 20.51
N SER A 144 -2.07 -26.07 21.40
CA SER A 144 -2.30 -27.10 22.42
C SER A 144 -2.57 -28.50 21.87
N ALA A 145 -3.02 -28.62 20.63
CA ALA A 145 -3.26 -29.90 19.96
C ALA A 145 -1.99 -30.50 19.33
N LYS A 146 -0.90 -29.73 19.22
CA LYS A 146 0.35 -30.13 18.56
C LYS A 146 1.54 -30.04 19.50
N ASP A 147 1.78 -28.85 20.04
CA ASP A 147 2.84 -28.53 20.97
C ASP A 147 2.34 -27.45 21.96
N PRO A 148 1.89 -27.84 23.17
CA PRO A 148 1.41 -26.90 24.17
C PRO A 148 2.45 -25.86 24.61
N ALA A 149 3.75 -26.17 24.51
CA ALA A 149 4.83 -25.26 24.88
C ALA A 149 5.07 -24.18 23.82
N PHE A 150 4.52 -24.35 22.61
CA PHE A 150 4.67 -23.37 21.53
C PHE A 150 4.16 -21.99 21.96
N SER A 151 2.95 -21.92 22.55
CA SER A 151 2.33 -20.68 22.99
C SER A 151 3.10 -19.96 24.10
N ASP A 152 3.88 -20.69 24.90
CA ASP A 152 4.64 -20.09 26.01
C ASP A 152 5.81 -19.25 25.49
N GLY A 153 6.41 -19.63 24.35
CA GLY A 153 7.50 -18.89 23.71
C GLY A 153 7.06 -17.77 22.75
N LEU A 154 5.76 -17.64 22.48
CA LEU A 154 5.21 -16.49 21.75
C LEU A 154 5.19 -15.24 22.66
N PRO A 155 5.19 -14.01 22.10
CA PRO A 155 5.14 -12.79 22.91
C PRO A 155 3.81 -12.65 23.68
N GLU A 156 3.75 -11.74 24.65
CA GLU A 156 2.47 -11.36 25.25
C GLU A 156 1.59 -10.61 24.23
N PRO A 157 0.31 -11.00 24.03
CA PRO A 157 -0.60 -10.30 23.14
C PRO A 157 -0.81 -8.85 23.58
N ARG A 158 -0.66 -7.92 22.64
CA ARG A 158 -0.84 -6.48 22.86
C ARG A 158 -2.27 -6.05 22.50
N PRO A 159 -2.88 -5.09 23.24
CA PRO A 159 -4.19 -4.55 22.88
C PRO A 159 -4.17 -3.87 21.50
N LEU A 160 -5.14 -4.19 20.65
CA LEU A 160 -5.31 -3.56 19.34
C LEU A 160 -5.60 -2.06 19.47
N SER A 161 -6.40 -1.66 20.46
CA SER A 161 -6.74 -0.26 20.69
C SER A 161 -5.51 0.60 21.01
N GLU A 162 -4.56 0.05 21.77
CA GLU A 162 -3.29 0.70 22.11
C GLU A 162 -2.47 0.95 20.85
N PHE A 163 -2.29 -0.08 20.02
CA PHE A 163 -1.59 0.05 18.74
C PHE A 163 -2.24 1.09 17.82
N VAL A 164 -3.58 1.05 17.65
CA VAL A 164 -4.31 2.02 16.81
C VAL A 164 -4.09 3.46 17.30
N ARG A 165 -4.08 3.69 18.61
CA ARG A 165 -3.82 5.01 19.20
C ARG A 165 -2.39 5.49 18.93
N GLU A 166 -1.39 4.62 19.03
CA GLU A 166 0.00 4.96 18.75
C GLU A 166 0.22 5.25 17.25
N THR A 167 -0.38 4.44 16.38
CA THR A 167 -0.35 4.66 14.93
C THR A 167 -1.01 5.98 14.56
N ARG A 168 -2.14 6.34 15.19
CA ARG A 168 -2.73 7.68 15.04
C ARG A 168 -1.73 8.78 15.38
N ALA A 169 -1.06 8.69 16.52
CA ALA A 169 -0.08 9.71 16.94
C ALA A 169 1.06 9.87 15.92
N ARG A 170 1.58 8.76 15.38
CA ARG A 170 2.60 8.79 14.32
C ARG A 170 2.07 9.42 13.03
N LEU A 171 0.86 9.05 12.60
CA LEU A 171 0.23 9.65 11.41
C LEU A 171 -0.05 11.14 11.56
N GLU A 172 -0.34 11.62 12.77
CA GLU A 172 -0.51 13.05 13.07
C GLU A 172 0.83 13.79 13.07
N ALA A 173 1.89 13.17 13.59
CA ALA A 173 3.25 13.71 13.59
C ALA A 173 3.87 13.78 12.17
N HIS A 174 3.46 12.89 11.27
CA HIS A 174 3.96 12.81 9.89
C HIS A 174 2.82 13.05 8.88
N PRO A 175 2.58 14.30 8.43
CA PRO A 175 1.41 14.66 7.63
C PRO A 175 1.26 13.99 6.26
N PHE A 176 2.31 13.36 5.74
CA PHE A 176 2.26 12.61 4.47
C PHE A 176 2.33 11.10 4.66
N ALA A 177 2.38 10.62 5.90
CA ALA A 177 2.50 9.20 6.18
C ALA A 177 1.29 8.41 5.68
N LEU A 178 1.55 7.16 5.29
CA LEU A 178 0.54 6.18 4.93
C LEU A 178 0.22 5.26 6.11
N VAL A 179 -0.86 4.50 5.97
CA VAL A 179 -1.07 3.30 6.77
C VAL A 179 -0.57 2.09 5.99
N GLY A 180 0.33 1.31 6.58
CA GLY A 180 0.98 0.20 5.89
C GLY A 180 2.27 -0.24 6.58
N GLU A 181 2.72 -1.47 6.39
CA GLU A 181 2.06 -2.50 5.58
C GLU A 181 0.97 -3.22 6.38
N VAL A 182 -0.24 -3.31 5.84
CA VAL A 182 -1.40 -3.96 6.48
C VAL A 182 -2.03 -4.94 5.51
N GLY A 183 -2.73 -5.99 5.96
CA GLY A 183 -3.38 -6.87 5.00
C GLY A 183 -3.77 -8.23 5.52
N VAL A 184 -3.80 -9.20 4.61
CA VAL A 184 -4.04 -10.61 4.90
C VAL A 184 -3.08 -11.51 4.13
N ASP A 185 -2.59 -12.56 4.79
CA ASP A 185 -1.74 -13.60 4.21
C ASP A 185 -2.23 -14.98 4.65
N LYS A 186 -2.70 -15.78 3.68
CA LYS A 186 -3.16 -17.15 3.92
C LYS A 186 -2.01 -18.16 3.95
N ALA A 187 -0.91 -17.87 3.26
CA ALA A 187 0.20 -18.79 3.07
C ALA A 187 1.13 -18.82 4.29
N PHE A 188 1.34 -17.66 4.91
CA PHE A 188 2.34 -17.47 5.96
C PHE A 188 2.09 -18.36 7.19
N ARG A 189 3.19 -18.96 7.65
CA ARG A 189 3.27 -19.75 8.88
C ARG A 189 4.15 -18.99 9.86
N ILE A 190 3.76 -18.97 11.13
CA ILE A 190 4.55 -18.27 12.17
C ILE A 190 5.87 -19.02 12.36
N PRO A 191 7.02 -18.33 12.51
CA PRO A 191 8.28 -18.98 12.84
C PRO A 191 8.22 -19.79 14.16
N GLN A 192 9.11 -20.76 14.31
CA GLN A 192 9.31 -21.45 15.58
C GLN A 192 9.80 -20.50 16.67
N ASN A 193 9.69 -20.91 17.94
CA ASN A 193 10.20 -20.12 19.06
C ASN A 193 11.72 -19.94 18.96
N LEU A 194 12.23 -18.83 19.51
CA LEU A 194 13.66 -18.58 19.59
C LEU A 194 14.34 -19.66 20.44
N THR A 195 15.51 -20.10 19.99
CA THR A 195 16.40 -20.99 20.73
C THR A 195 17.64 -20.20 21.16
N THR A 196 18.38 -20.72 22.14
CA THR A 196 19.65 -20.10 22.58
C THR A 196 20.65 -19.93 21.45
N ASP A 197 20.65 -20.85 20.47
CA ASP A 197 21.54 -20.80 19.31
C ASP A 197 21.16 -19.66 18.35
N HIS A 198 19.86 -19.38 18.19
CA HIS A 198 19.41 -18.23 17.41
C HIS A 198 19.80 -16.90 18.06
N GLU A 199 19.69 -16.80 19.38
CA GLU A 199 20.10 -15.60 20.12
C GLU A 199 21.61 -15.36 20.03
N ALA A 200 22.42 -16.42 20.09
CA ALA A 200 23.87 -16.33 20.04
C ALA A 200 24.43 -15.96 18.65
N ASN A 201 23.72 -16.34 17.58
CA ASN A 201 24.15 -16.11 16.18
C ASN A 201 23.36 -15.00 15.49
N ARG A 202 22.78 -14.09 16.27
CA ARG A 202 21.97 -13.01 15.75
C ARG A 202 22.82 -11.99 14.98
N ASP A 203 22.33 -11.58 13.82
CA ASP A 203 22.94 -10.51 13.04
C ASP A 203 22.49 -9.14 13.57
N ASP A 204 23.40 -8.43 14.25
CA ASP A 204 23.15 -7.11 14.83
C ASP A 204 22.94 -6.00 13.77
N THR A 205 23.15 -6.28 12.49
CA THR A 205 22.87 -5.34 11.39
C THR A 205 21.38 -5.32 10.99
N LEU A 206 20.61 -6.34 11.42
CA LEU A 206 19.21 -6.52 11.09
C LEU A 206 18.29 -6.02 12.20
N THR A 207 17.12 -5.53 11.81
CA THR A 207 16.13 -5.10 12.79
C THR A 207 15.50 -6.31 13.48
N PRO A 208 15.50 -6.34 14.83
CA PRO A 208 14.90 -7.39 15.65
C PRO A 208 13.47 -7.83 15.29
N GLY A 209 13.13 -9.06 15.66
CA GLY A 209 11.74 -9.54 15.67
C GLY A 209 11.25 -10.11 14.34
N GLY A 210 12.15 -10.23 13.36
CA GLY A 210 11.88 -10.92 12.12
C GLY A 210 12.01 -12.45 12.23
N ARG A 211 12.15 -13.14 11.08
CA ARG A 211 12.33 -14.59 11.06
C ARG A 211 13.68 -15.01 11.64
N GLU A 212 14.74 -14.23 11.40
CA GLU A 212 16.08 -14.44 12.00
C GLU A 212 16.59 -15.88 11.80
N GLY A 213 16.37 -16.44 10.60
CA GLY A 213 16.79 -17.81 10.24
C GLY A 213 15.96 -18.95 10.87
N ARG A 214 14.91 -18.64 11.64
CA ARG A 214 14.06 -19.66 12.27
C ARG A 214 13.25 -20.44 11.24
N LEU A 215 13.07 -21.73 11.50
CA LEU A 215 12.17 -22.56 10.70
C LEU A 215 10.71 -22.13 10.89
N LEU A 216 9.87 -22.38 9.89
CA LEU A 216 8.45 -22.10 9.98
C LEU A 216 7.73 -23.20 10.78
N SER A 217 6.91 -22.81 11.75
CA SER A 217 6.02 -23.73 12.47
C SER A 217 4.87 -24.20 11.56
N PRO A 218 4.02 -25.16 11.96
CA PRO A 218 2.82 -25.48 11.20
C PRO A 218 1.68 -24.45 11.38
N HIS A 219 1.82 -23.51 12.33
CA HIS A 219 0.74 -22.64 12.78
C HIS A 219 0.57 -21.42 11.86
N ARG A 220 -0.68 -21.16 11.47
CA ARG A 220 -1.09 -19.96 10.74
C ARG A 220 -2.09 -19.16 11.55
N VAL A 221 -2.09 -17.84 11.38
CA VAL A 221 -3.12 -16.99 11.96
C VAL A 221 -4.42 -17.16 11.19
N SER A 222 -5.52 -17.38 11.89
CA SER A 222 -6.84 -17.53 11.30
C SER A 222 -7.22 -16.28 10.50
N MET A 223 -7.90 -16.49 9.37
CA MET A 223 -8.34 -15.38 8.51
C MET A 223 -9.23 -14.39 9.25
N ALA A 224 -10.09 -14.87 10.15
CA ALA A 224 -10.98 -14.02 10.94
C ALA A 224 -10.21 -13.07 11.87
N HIS A 225 -9.10 -13.53 12.46
CA HIS A 225 -8.25 -12.67 13.28
C HIS A 225 -7.53 -11.63 12.41
N GLN A 226 -6.92 -12.06 11.30
CA GLN A 226 -6.23 -11.14 10.39
C GLN A 226 -7.17 -10.04 9.86
N THR A 227 -8.40 -10.39 9.46
CA THR A 227 -9.37 -9.40 8.96
C THR A 227 -9.87 -8.45 10.05
N THR A 228 -9.94 -8.89 11.31
CA THR A 228 -10.27 -8.02 12.45
C THR A 228 -9.21 -6.94 12.65
N ILE A 229 -7.93 -7.35 12.65
CA ILE A 229 -6.80 -6.41 12.76
C ILE A 229 -6.75 -5.47 11.55
N LEU A 230 -6.91 -6.00 10.33
CA LEU A 230 -6.94 -5.19 9.11
C LEU A 230 -8.07 -4.14 9.16
N ALA A 231 -9.27 -4.51 9.56
CA ALA A 231 -10.42 -3.61 9.61
C ALA A 231 -10.18 -2.40 10.54
N ALA A 232 -9.52 -2.61 11.69
CA ALA A 232 -9.18 -1.51 12.59
C ALA A 232 -8.19 -0.52 11.94
N GLN A 233 -7.20 -1.02 11.21
CA GLN A 233 -6.20 -0.19 10.53
C GLN A 233 -6.80 0.57 9.32
N LEU A 234 -7.68 -0.07 8.55
CA LEU A 234 -8.40 0.57 7.44
C LEU A 234 -9.33 1.69 7.93
N ARG A 235 -10.03 1.48 9.06
CA ARG A 235 -10.86 2.52 9.68
C ARG A 235 -10.03 3.73 10.10
N LEU A 236 -8.89 3.50 10.77
CA LEU A 236 -7.97 4.58 11.13
C LEU A 236 -7.51 5.37 9.89
N ALA A 237 -7.15 4.68 8.81
CA ALA A 237 -6.76 5.31 7.56
C ALA A 237 -7.91 6.15 6.97
N GLY A 238 -9.14 5.65 6.96
CA GLY A 238 -10.30 6.39 6.49
C GLY A 238 -10.63 7.63 7.34
N GLU A 239 -10.55 7.51 8.66
CA GLU A 239 -10.80 8.61 9.59
C GLU A 239 -9.81 9.77 9.40
N LEU A 240 -8.55 9.44 9.13
CA LEU A 240 -7.47 10.41 8.91
C LEU A 240 -7.26 10.75 7.42
N GLY A 241 -8.03 10.16 6.51
CA GLY A 241 -7.88 10.36 5.07
C GLY A 241 -6.52 9.90 4.51
N ARG A 242 -5.90 8.88 5.11
CA ARG A 242 -4.57 8.37 4.74
C ARG A 242 -4.65 7.33 3.62
N PRO A 243 -3.69 7.32 2.67
CA PRO A 243 -3.54 6.19 1.75
C PRO A 243 -3.14 4.93 2.52
N VAL A 244 -3.45 3.77 1.94
CA VAL A 244 -3.09 2.46 2.51
C VAL A 244 -2.25 1.66 1.53
N SER A 245 -1.18 1.02 2.03
CA SER A 245 -0.46 -0.05 1.31
C SER A 245 -0.88 -1.42 1.88
N CYS A 246 -1.50 -2.25 1.03
CA CYS A 246 -2.17 -3.48 1.40
C CYS A 246 -1.44 -4.73 0.91
N HIS A 247 -1.09 -5.61 1.86
CA HIS A 247 -0.63 -6.97 1.67
C HIS A 247 -1.77 -7.95 1.34
N GLY A 248 -1.54 -8.85 0.39
CA GLY A 248 -2.54 -9.81 -0.04
C GLY A 248 -1.98 -11.05 -0.73
N VAL A 249 -1.68 -12.09 0.04
CA VAL A 249 -1.12 -13.35 -0.50
C VAL A 249 -2.09 -14.51 -0.33
N GLN A 250 -2.46 -15.13 -1.47
CA GLN A 250 -3.37 -16.28 -1.56
C GLN A 250 -4.76 -16.07 -0.88
N ALA A 251 -5.16 -14.81 -0.71
CA ALA A 251 -6.37 -14.42 0.03
C ALA A 251 -7.14 -13.28 -0.66
N HIS A 252 -6.99 -13.09 -1.98
CA HIS A 252 -7.51 -11.91 -2.70
C HIS A 252 -9.02 -11.66 -2.51
N GLY A 253 -9.84 -12.71 -2.47
CA GLY A 253 -11.28 -12.58 -2.18
C GLY A 253 -11.55 -12.10 -0.76
N VAL A 254 -10.85 -12.66 0.24
CA VAL A 254 -10.99 -12.24 1.64
C VAL A 254 -10.50 -10.81 1.84
N LEU A 255 -9.40 -10.44 1.17
CA LEU A 255 -8.90 -9.07 1.17
C LEU A 255 -9.93 -8.10 0.57
N TYR A 256 -10.49 -8.45 -0.59
CA TYR A 256 -11.54 -7.64 -1.23
C TYR A 256 -12.74 -7.47 -0.31
N ASP A 257 -13.26 -8.54 0.27
CA ASP A 257 -14.42 -8.48 1.16
C ASP A 257 -14.13 -7.60 2.40
N ALA A 258 -12.95 -7.76 3.01
CA ALA A 258 -12.55 -6.97 4.18
C ALA A 258 -12.43 -5.48 3.87
N ILE A 259 -11.83 -5.12 2.73
CA ILE A 259 -11.75 -3.72 2.30
C ILE A 259 -13.14 -3.22 1.91
N ALA A 260 -13.92 -3.98 1.15
CA ALA A 260 -15.23 -3.57 0.67
C ALA A 260 -16.24 -3.35 1.80
N GLN A 261 -16.10 -4.07 2.90
CA GLN A 261 -16.90 -3.85 4.09
C GLN A 261 -16.72 -2.44 4.68
N THR A 262 -15.56 -1.80 4.49
CA THR A 262 -15.30 -0.44 5.00
C THR A 262 -16.05 0.65 4.24
N TRP A 263 -16.39 0.43 2.97
CA TRP A 263 -17.12 1.41 2.16
C TRP A 263 -18.58 1.02 1.87
N ARG A 264 -19.10 -0.01 2.53
CA ARG A 264 -20.50 -0.43 2.38
C ARG A 264 -21.44 0.74 2.68
N GLY A 265 -22.33 1.04 1.75
CA GLY A 265 -23.26 2.17 1.83
C GLY A 265 -22.67 3.51 1.35
N HIS A 266 -21.42 3.51 0.87
CA HIS A 266 -20.75 4.68 0.29
C HIS A 266 -20.41 4.47 -1.20
N GLU A 267 -20.97 3.45 -1.83
CA GLU A 267 -20.74 3.16 -3.25
C GLU A 267 -21.21 4.32 -4.13
N LYS A 268 -20.43 4.61 -5.19
CA LYS A 268 -20.79 5.61 -6.19
C LYS A 268 -21.96 5.09 -7.02
N GLU A 269 -22.92 5.98 -7.30
CA GLU A 269 -24.01 5.69 -8.20
C GLU A 269 -23.48 5.46 -9.62
N VAL A 270 -23.74 4.27 -10.18
CA VAL A 270 -23.33 3.92 -11.54
C VAL A 270 -24.51 4.16 -12.47
N LEU A 271 -24.56 5.36 -13.05
CA LEU A 271 -25.54 5.69 -14.08
C LEU A 271 -25.46 4.70 -15.24
N SER A 272 -26.61 4.19 -15.67
CA SER A 272 -26.68 3.27 -16.80
C SER A 272 -26.23 3.97 -18.09
N ARG A 273 -25.84 3.19 -19.10
CA ARG A 273 -25.51 3.74 -20.43
C ARG A 273 -26.66 4.58 -21.02
N ARG A 274 -27.92 4.22 -20.72
CA ARG A 274 -29.10 4.98 -21.17
C ARG A 274 -29.20 6.33 -20.48
N GLU A 275 -28.98 6.37 -19.17
CA GLU A 275 -29.01 7.63 -18.39
C GLU A 275 -27.83 8.53 -18.75
N LYS A 276 -26.62 7.98 -18.91
CA LYS A 276 -25.46 8.74 -19.41
C LYS A 276 -25.72 9.34 -20.79
N ASN A 277 -26.31 8.57 -21.71
CA ASN A 277 -26.68 9.06 -23.04
C ASN A 277 -27.81 10.10 -22.99
N GLN A 278 -28.75 10.00 -22.06
CA GLN A 278 -29.83 10.98 -21.90
C GLN A 278 -29.32 12.28 -21.29
N ILE A 279 -28.39 12.22 -20.34
CA ILE A 279 -27.70 13.41 -19.79
C ILE A 279 -26.84 14.07 -20.86
N ALA A 280 -26.09 13.30 -21.65
CA ALA A 280 -25.29 13.83 -22.76
C ALA A 280 -26.17 14.53 -23.82
N LYS A 281 -27.31 13.92 -24.20
CA LYS A 281 -28.28 14.54 -25.12
C LYS A 281 -28.93 15.80 -24.56
N ASN A 282 -29.25 15.82 -23.26
CA ASN A 282 -29.80 17.01 -22.61
C ASN A 282 -28.77 18.14 -22.48
N ALA A 283 -27.47 17.81 -22.37
CA ALA A 283 -26.39 18.79 -22.37
C ALA A 283 -26.17 19.41 -23.77
N GLU A 284 -26.28 18.63 -24.85
CA GLU A 284 -26.21 19.14 -26.23
C GLU A 284 -27.43 20.00 -26.62
N ASN A 285 -28.63 19.68 -26.12
CA ASN A 285 -29.83 20.49 -26.32
C ASN A 285 -29.77 21.86 -25.60
N PHE A 286 -28.97 21.99 -24.54
CA PHE A 286 -28.79 23.28 -23.85
C PHE A 286 -27.79 24.20 -24.55
N SER A 287 -26.96 23.66 -25.45
CA SER A 287 -25.97 24.42 -26.23
C SER A 287 -26.46 24.83 -27.63
N SER A 288 -27.63 24.36 -28.07
CA SER A 288 -28.10 24.51 -29.46
C SER A 288 -29.36 25.37 -29.59
N SER A 289 -29.70 26.17 -28.57
CA SER A 289 -30.82 27.13 -28.62
C SER A 289 -30.27 28.56 -28.61
N ASP A 290 -29.60 28.94 -29.70
CA ASP A 290 -29.47 30.34 -30.10
C ASP A 290 -29.97 30.46 -31.54
N GLY A 291 -31.05 31.22 -31.74
CA GLY A 291 -31.67 31.44 -33.05
C GLY A 291 -33.17 31.78 -33.04
N SER A 292 -33.46 33.07 -32.85
CA SER A 292 -34.57 33.90 -33.39
C SER A 292 -36.03 33.56 -33.06
N ASP A 293 -36.73 34.47 -32.37
CA ASP A 293 -37.67 35.41 -33.03
C ASP A 293 -38.18 36.49 -32.04
N ASP A 294 -38.31 37.71 -32.57
CA ASP A 294 -38.92 38.91 -31.96
C ASP A 294 -40.44 38.74 -31.76
N ASP A 295 -41.00 39.28 -30.66
CA ASP A 295 -42.09 40.28 -30.65
C ASP A 295 -42.67 40.50 -29.24
N ASP A 296 -43.10 41.74 -29.01
CA ASP A 296 -43.54 42.42 -27.78
C ASP A 296 -44.76 41.81 -27.06
N ASP A 297 -44.80 41.89 -25.71
CA ASP A 297 -45.74 42.70 -24.91
C ASP A 297 -45.80 42.26 -23.42
N ASP A 298 -46.09 43.26 -22.58
CA ASP A 298 -46.15 43.35 -21.11
C ASP A 298 -46.76 42.17 -20.31
N ASP A 299 -46.17 41.84 -19.14
CA ASP A 299 -46.88 41.80 -17.83
C ASP A 299 -45.91 41.55 -16.64
N GLU A 300 -46.20 42.20 -15.50
CA GLU A 300 -45.42 42.23 -14.27
C GLU A 300 -45.44 40.91 -13.47
N GLY A 301 -44.28 40.45 -12.97
CA GLY A 301 -44.23 39.20 -12.21
C GLY A 301 -42.92 38.90 -11.46
N ARG A 302 -42.59 39.73 -10.49
CA ARG A 302 -41.52 39.62 -9.47
C ARG A 302 -41.17 38.17 -9.02
N SER A 303 -39.96 37.66 -9.30
CA SER A 303 -39.22 36.78 -8.37
C SER A 303 -37.70 36.80 -8.60
N ASN A 304 -36.95 37.04 -7.52
CA ASN A 304 -35.50 37.18 -7.48
C ASN A 304 -34.77 35.84 -7.72
N LYS A 305 -33.93 35.74 -8.75
CA LYS A 305 -32.72 34.89 -8.74
C LYS A 305 -31.58 35.57 -9.51
N ALA A 306 -30.49 35.86 -8.80
CA ALA A 306 -29.26 36.42 -9.36
C ALA A 306 -28.56 35.40 -10.29
N PRO A 307 -27.90 35.86 -11.37
CA PRO A 307 -27.21 34.97 -12.30
C PRO A 307 -25.89 34.42 -11.71
N PRO A 308 -25.45 33.21 -12.11
CA PRO A 308 -24.19 32.65 -11.63
C PRO A 308 -23.01 33.41 -12.25
N LYS A 309 -22.04 33.79 -11.41
CA LYS A 309 -20.79 34.43 -11.85
C LYS A 309 -19.92 33.43 -12.66
N PRO A 310 -19.21 33.89 -13.70
CA PRO A 310 -18.29 33.04 -14.45
C PRO A 310 -17.12 32.60 -13.56
N ARG A 311 -16.82 31.30 -13.57
CA ARG A 311 -15.64 30.73 -12.92
C ARG A 311 -14.39 31.24 -13.63
N GLN A 312 -13.63 32.10 -12.96
CA GLN A 312 -12.28 32.43 -13.38
C GLN A 312 -11.40 31.18 -13.29
N ALA A 313 -10.65 30.91 -14.35
CA ALA A 313 -9.55 29.96 -14.37
C ALA A 313 -8.46 30.45 -13.40
N GLY A 314 -8.54 29.99 -12.16
CA GLY A 314 -7.50 30.19 -11.16
C GLY A 314 -6.44 29.12 -11.30
N SER A 315 -5.17 29.51 -11.36
CA SER A 315 -4.00 28.64 -11.37
C SER A 315 -4.11 27.60 -10.25
N VAL A 316 -4.20 26.32 -10.63
CA VAL A 316 -4.24 25.19 -9.68
C VAL A 316 -2.86 25.06 -9.04
N SER A 317 -2.74 25.53 -7.80
CA SER A 317 -1.65 25.13 -6.93
C SER A 317 -1.95 23.70 -6.42
N PRO A 318 -0.97 22.78 -6.40
CA PRO A 318 -1.19 21.40 -5.99
C PRO A 318 -1.41 21.33 -4.47
N THR A 319 -2.65 21.57 -4.04
CA THR A 319 -3.05 21.42 -2.64
C THR A 319 -3.79 20.10 -2.47
N PRO A 320 -3.39 19.24 -1.52
CA PRO A 320 -4.10 17.99 -1.23
C PRO A 320 -5.57 18.28 -0.90
N ARG A 321 -6.50 17.59 -1.57
CA ARG A 321 -7.93 17.67 -1.21
C ARG A 321 -8.11 17.10 0.20
N GLN A 322 -8.47 17.94 1.18
CA GLN A 322 -8.92 17.47 2.48
C GLN A 322 -10.29 16.80 2.34
N LEU A 323 -10.28 15.48 2.25
CA LEU A 323 -11.48 14.66 2.34
C LEU A 323 -11.86 14.57 3.82
N GLY A 324 -13.12 14.88 4.16
CA GLY A 324 -13.63 14.66 5.53
C GLY A 324 -13.52 13.18 5.94
N PRO A 325 -13.65 12.86 7.24
CA PRO A 325 -13.47 11.51 7.75
C PRO A 325 -14.45 10.54 7.07
N LYS A 326 -13.93 9.40 6.59
CA LYS A 326 -14.71 8.33 5.96
C LYS A 326 -14.41 7.00 6.66
N PRO A 327 -15.31 6.00 6.59
CA PRO A 327 -15.02 4.69 7.16
C PRO A 327 -14.01 3.87 6.35
N PHE A 328 -13.62 4.35 5.17
CA PHE A 328 -12.70 3.70 4.24
C PHE A 328 -11.58 4.65 3.80
N PRO A 329 -10.38 4.13 3.50
CA PRO A 329 -9.28 4.94 3.00
C PRO A 329 -9.59 5.51 1.60
N PRO A 330 -9.19 6.75 1.29
CA PRO A 330 -9.45 7.37 -0.01
C PRO A 330 -8.66 6.71 -1.14
N ARG A 331 -7.49 6.15 -0.84
CA ARG A 331 -6.54 5.59 -1.81
C ARG A 331 -5.92 4.31 -1.24
N ILE A 332 -5.84 3.27 -2.06
CA ILE A 332 -5.35 1.94 -1.65
C ILE A 332 -4.39 1.44 -2.71
N CYS A 333 -3.19 1.05 -2.32
CA CYS A 333 -2.28 0.27 -3.15
C CYS A 333 -2.37 -1.20 -2.72
N LEU A 334 -2.66 -2.09 -3.65
CA LEU A 334 -2.47 -3.53 -3.47
C LEU A 334 -1.01 -3.82 -3.84
N HIS A 335 -0.16 -3.99 -2.83
CA HIS A 335 1.27 -4.11 -3.08
C HIS A 335 1.63 -5.49 -3.65
N SER A 336 2.71 -5.57 -4.43
CA SER A 336 3.20 -6.78 -5.09
C SER A 336 2.05 -7.65 -5.63
N TYR A 337 1.15 -7.04 -6.39
CA TYR A 337 -0.15 -7.64 -6.69
C TYR A 337 0.00 -8.94 -7.49
N SER A 338 -0.51 -10.05 -6.95
CA SER A 338 -0.41 -11.39 -7.53
C SER A 338 -1.77 -12.04 -7.85
N GLY A 339 -2.87 -11.28 -7.72
CA GLY A 339 -4.22 -11.75 -8.01
C GLY A 339 -4.53 -11.79 -9.51
N SER A 340 -5.68 -12.34 -9.88
CA SER A 340 -6.11 -12.38 -11.29
C SER A 340 -6.64 -11.03 -11.78
N VAL A 341 -6.78 -10.91 -13.10
CA VAL A 341 -7.45 -9.77 -13.76
C VAL A 341 -8.89 -9.58 -13.26
N ASP A 342 -9.59 -10.65 -12.91
CA ASP A 342 -10.99 -10.56 -12.46
C ASP A 342 -11.12 -9.85 -11.10
N PHE A 343 -10.20 -10.08 -10.18
CA PHE A 343 -10.15 -9.32 -8.92
C PHE A 343 -9.82 -7.84 -9.18
N VAL A 344 -8.91 -7.54 -10.10
CA VAL A 344 -8.63 -6.15 -10.49
C VAL A 344 -9.89 -5.46 -11.02
N LYS A 345 -10.66 -6.12 -11.90
CA LYS A 345 -11.91 -5.56 -12.42
C LYS A 345 -12.92 -5.24 -11.31
N GLN A 346 -12.94 -6.01 -10.22
CA GLN A 346 -13.81 -5.71 -9.07
C GLN A 346 -13.37 -4.42 -8.35
N TYR A 347 -12.07 -4.23 -8.14
CA TYR A 347 -11.54 -3.00 -7.53
C TYR A 347 -11.67 -1.77 -8.45
N MET A 348 -11.59 -1.96 -9.76
CA MET A 348 -11.74 -0.89 -10.75
C MET A 348 -13.21 -0.61 -11.11
N HIS A 349 -14.17 -1.29 -10.48
CA HIS A 349 -15.57 -1.07 -10.78
C HIS A 349 -15.98 0.37 -10.43
N PRO A 350 -16.72 1.09 -11.30
CA PRO A 350 -17.05 2.51 -11.08
C PRO A 350 -17.81 2.82 -9.79
N SER A 351 -18.47 1.83 -9.18
CA SER A 351 -19.14 1.99 -7.87
C SER A 351 -18.16 2.07 -6.70
N VAL A 352 -16.91 1.63 -6.87
CA VAL A 352 -15.91 1.64 -5.79
C VAL A 352 -15.56 3.10 -5.46
N PRO A 353 -15.76 3.52 -4.20
CA PRO A 353 -15.56 4.91 -3.84
C PRO A 353 -14.09 5.26 -3.59
N ALA A 354 -13.28 4.29 -3.20
CA ALA A 354 -11.84 4.41 -3.05
C ALA A 354 -11.11 4.37 -4.40
N LYS A 355 -9.94 4.98 -4.45
CA LYS A 355 -9.05 4.98 -5.61
C LYS A 355 -8.01 3.87 -5.44
N VAL A 356 -8.11 2.78 -6.21
CA VAL A 356 -7.25 1.59 -6.04
C VAL A 356 -6.11 1.60 -7.05
N PHE A 357 -4.92 1.18 -6.62
CA PHE A 357 -3.70 1.04 -7.39
C PHE A 357 -3.13 -0.37 -7.18
N CYS A 358 -2.33 -0.85 -8.12
CA CYS A 358 -1.53 -2.07 -7.98
C CYS A 358 -0.06 -1.71 -8.23
N SER A 359 0.83 -2.12 -7.34
CA SER A 359 2.28 -2.03 -7.57
C SER A 359 2.88 -3.38 -7.93
N PHE A 360 4.03 -3.32 -8.60
CA PHE A 360 4.75 -4.49 -9.10
C PHE A 360 6.24 -4.35 -8.82
N SER A 361 6.86 -5.44 -8.37
CA SER A 361 8.31 -5.54 -8.14
C SER A 361 8.92 -6.67 -8.96
N ILE A 362 10.13 -6.46 -9.47
CA ILE A 362 10.88 -7.51 -10.18
C ILE A 362 11.06 -8.75 -9.32
N VAL A 363 11.44 -8.54 -8.06
CA VAL A 363 11.80 -9.62 -7.15
C VAL A 363 10.61 -10.48 -6.71
N VAL A 364 9.40 -9.90 -6.61
CA VAL A 364 8.19 -10.67 -6.24
C VAL A 364 7.45 -11.15 -7.49
N ASN A 365 7.05 -10.23 -8.38
CA ASN A 365 6.15 -10.54 -9.50
C ASN A 365 6.83 -11.33 -10.63
N TRP A 366 8.12 -11.08 -10.88
CA TRP A 366 8.93 -11.75 -11.91
C TRP A 366 10.09 -12.57 -11.33
N GLY A 367 10.09 -12.81 -10.01
CA GLY A 367 11.10 -13.61 -9.34
C GLY A 367 10.88 -15.12 -9.48
N GLN A 368 9.62 -15.57 -9.60
CA GLN A 368 9.25 -16.99 -9.64
C GLN A 368 8.84 -17.43 -11.05
N SER A 369 9.26 -18.63 -11.46
CA SER A 369 8.90 -19.19 -12.77
C SER A 369 7.38 -19.27 -12.97
N GLY A 370 6.86 -18.63 -14.02
CA GLY A 370 5.43 -18.60 -14.35
C GLY A 370 4.58 -17.57 -13.61
N ALA A 371 5.15 -16.81 -12.65
CA ALA A 371 4.46 -15.68 -12.02
C ALA A 371 4.44 -14.42 -12.93
N GLY A 372 5.44 -14.30 -13.81
CA GLY A 372 5.57 -13.18 -14.75
C GLY A 372 4.39 -13.06 -15.70
N ASP A 373 3.97 -14.15 -16.36
CA ASP A 373 2.89 -14.12 -17.36
C ASP A 373 1.57 -13.58 -16.79
N LYS A 374 1.24 -13.95 -15.54
CA LYS A 374 0.04 -13.46 -14.85
C LYS A 374 0.15 -11.97 -14.53
N SER A 375 1.32 -11.53 -14.06
CA SER A 375 1.58 -10.12 -13.75
C SER A 375 1.47 -9.28 -15.03
N ASP A 376 2.01 -9.77 -16.14
CA ASP A 376 1.91 -9.13 -17.45
C ASP A 376 0.44 -8.97 -17.92
N GLU A 377 -0.38 -10.01 -17.78
CA GLU A 377 -1.83 -9.93 -18.09
C GLU A 377 -2.55 -8.88 -17.25
N VAL A 378 -2.23 -8.81 -15.96
CA VAL A 378 -2.82 -7.81 -15.05
C VAL A 378 -2.38 -6.39 -15.43
N ILE A 379 -1.10 -6.17 -15.68
CA ILE A 379 -0.56 -4.86 -16.08
C ILE A 379 -1.24 -4.38 -17.39
N ARG A 380 -1.43 -5.26 -18.37
CA ARG A 380 -2.16 -4.91 -19.61
C ARG A 380 -3.61 -4.50 -19.34
N ALA A 381 -4.27 -5.17 -18.39
CA ALA A 381 -5.67 -4.90 -18.05
C ALA A 381 -5.88 -3.67 -17.16
N LEU A 382 -4.85 -3.24 -16.43
CA LEU A 382 -4.93 -2.08 -15.55
C LEU A 382 -4.99 -0.76 -16.35
N PRO A 383 -5.83 0.19 -15.93
CA PRO A 383 -5.77 1.55 -16.45
C PRO A 383 -4.40 2.18 -16.15
N ASP A 384 -3.95 3.04 -17.06
CA ASP A 384 -2.60 3.61 -17.03
C ASP A 384 -2.32 4.44 -15.76
N ASP A 385 -3.37 5.01 -15.16
CA ASP A 385 -3.33 5.80 -13.92
C ASP A 385 -3.40 4.94 -12.62
N ARG A 386 -3.33 3.61 -12.73
CA ARG A 386 -3.49 2.65 -11.60
C ARG A 386 -2.27 1.79 -11.33
N ILE A 387 -1.19 2.00 -12.06
CA ILE A 387 0.01 1.18 -12.01
C ILE A 387 1.09 1.91 -11.22
N LEU A 388 1.72 1.21 -10.28
CA LEU A 388 2.85 1.69 -9.51
C LEU A 388 4.04 0.75 -9.68
N VAL A 389 5.25 1.26 -9.45
CA VAL A 389 6.47 0.44 -9.38
C VAL A 389 6.96 0.42 -7.93
N GLU A 390 7.48 -0.72 -7.50
CA GLU A 390 8.09 -0.86 -6.18
C GLU A 390 9.30 -1.81 -6.22
N SER A 391 10.15 -1.72 -5.21
CA SER A 391 11.28 -2.64 -5.07
C SER A 391 10.96 -3.85 -4.17
N ASP A 392 10.17 -3.65 -3.11
CA ASP A 392 9.97 -4.63 -2.03
C ASP A 392 11.29 -5.13 -1.40
N LEU A 393 12.34 -4.28 -1.40
CA LEU A 393 13.65 -4.66 -0.86
C LEU A 393 13.85 -4.19 0.57
N HIS A 394 14.60 -4.99 1.33
CA HIS A 394 14.98 -4.70 2.71
C HIS A 394 16.26 -3.86 2.84
N THR A 395 16.97 -3.64 1.73
CA THR A 395 18.27 -2.94 1.68
C THR A 395 18.21 -1.79 0.68
N ALA A 396 18.37 -0.56 1.15
CA ALA A 396 18.57 0.60 0.29
C ALA A 396 19.97 0.61 -0.35
N GLY A 397 20.07 1.12 -1.59
CA GLY A 397 21.32 1.23 -2.33
C GLY A 397 21.17 0.95 -3.82
N GLU A 398 22.31 0.73 -4.49
CA GLU A 398 22.39 0.57 -5.94
C GLU A 398 21.55 -0.58 -6.48
N ASP A 399 21.48 -1.71 -5.77
CA ASP A 399 20.64 -2.85 -6.19
C ASP A 399 19.15 -2.45 -6.21
N MET A 400 18.69 -1.65 -5.24
CA MET A 400 17.30 -1.16 -5.20
C MET A 400 17.01 -0.25 -6.38
N ASP A 401 17.92 0.67 -6.72
CA ASP A 401 17.80 1.51 -7.92
C ASP A 401 17.76 0.65 -9.20
N GLY A 402 18.64 -0.36 -9.30
CA GLY A 402 18.67 -1.27 -10.45
C GLY A 402 17.37 -2.06 -10.63
N PHE A 403 16.79 -2.58 -9.54
CA PHE A 403 15.51 -3.29 -9.60
C PHE A 403 14.33 -2.37 -9.92
N LEU A 404 14.35 -1.12 -9.46
CA LEU A 404 13.35 -0.13 -9.85
C LEU A 404 13.45 0.21 -11.34
N GLU A 405 14.65 0.39 -11.87
CA GLU A 405 14.87 0.59 -13.31
C GLU A 405 14.34 -0.60 -14.13
N GLU A 406 14.72 -1.83 -13.75
CA GLU A 406 14.26 -3.05 -14.42
C GLU A 406 12.73 -3.16 -14.38
N GLY A 407 12.11 -2.85 -13.22
CA GLY A 407 10.66 -2.82 -13.05
C GLY A 407 9.97 -1.79 -13.94
N VAL A 408 10.47 -0.57 -13.99
CA VAL A 408 9.93 0.49 -14.85
C VAL A 408 10.02 0.11 -16.32
N ARG A 409 11.20 -0.36 -16.78
CA ARG A 409 11.38 -0.81 -18.17
C ARG A 409 10.42 -1.95 -18.52
N LYS A 410 10.24 -2.91 -17.61
CA LYS A 410 9.33 -4.03 -17.81
C LYS A 410 7.88 -3.58 -17.93
N ILE A 411 7.43 -2.68 -17.07
CA ILE A 411 6.07 -2.11 -17.16
C ILE A 411 5.88 -1.36 -18.49
N CYS A 412 6.87 -0.56 -18.91
CA CYS A 412 6.82 0.16 -20.19
C CYS A 412 6.73 -0.80 -21.38
N GLU A 413 7.52 -1.87 -21.39
CA GLU A 413 7.48 -2.93 -22.41
C GLU A 413 6.06 -3.53 -22.50
N ILE A 414 5.47 -3.92 -21.37
CA ILE A 414 4.15 -4.56 -21.33
C ILE A 414 3.04 -3.62 -21.79
N LYS A 415 3.12 -2.34 -21.44
CA LYS A 415 2.14 -1.32 -21.80
C LYS A 415 2.37 -0.71 -23.19
N GLY A 416 3.52 -0.98 -23.81
CA GLY A 416 3.94 -0.33 -25.05
C GLY A 416 4.20 1.17 -24.89
N TRP A 417 4.59 1.61 -23.69
CA TRP A 417 4.94 3.01 -23.43
C TRP A 417 6.39 3.28 -23.84
N GLU A 418 6.65 4.47 -24.39
CA GLU A 418 8.01 4.97 -24.50
C GLU A 418 8.58 5.21 -23.08
N LEU A 419 9.87 4.95 -22.87
CA LEU A 419 10.47 4.89 -21.53
C LEU A 419 10.30 6.21 -20.76
N ARG A 420 10.58 7.37 -21.38
CA ARG A 420 10.44 8.66 -20.71
C ARG A 420 8.99 8.96 -20.38
N GLN A 421 8.06 8.63 -21.28
CA GLN A 421 6.63 8.73 -21.02
C GLN A 421 6.22 7.84 -19.83
N GLY A 422 6.65 6.58 -19.82
CA GLY A 422 6.30 5.62 -18.77
C GLY A 422 6.83 6.02 -17.40
N VAL A 423 8.07 6.51 -17.31
CA VAL A 423 8.64 7.05 -16.07
C VAL A 423 7.82 8.23 -15.55
N ALA A 424 7.45 9.17 -16.44
CA ALA A 424 6.60 10.30 -16.07
C ALA A 424 5.21 9.85 -15.61
N GLN A 425 4.60 8.87 -16.28
CA GLN A 425 3.29 8.33 -15.92
C GLN A 425 3.32 7.66 -14.55
N LEU A 426 4.29 6.78 -14.29
CA LEU A 426 4.45 6.10 -13.00
C LEU A 426 4.71 7.12 -11.87
N GLY A 427 5.48 8.17 -12.15
CA GLY A 427 5.68 9.27 -11.20
C GLY A 427 4.38 10.01 -10.86
N LYS A 428 3.55 10.32 -11.86
CA LYS A 428 2.21 10.91 -11.64
C LYS A 428 1.31 9.98 -10.83
N ASN A 429 1.31 8.69 -11.13
CA ASN A 429 0.52 7.69 -10.41
C ASN A 429 0.91 7.60 -8.94
N TRP A 430 2.21 7.62 -8.64
CA TRP A 430 2.68 7.60 -7.25
C TRP A 430 2.29 8.88 -6.50
N GLN A 431 2.41 10.06 -7.14
CA GLN A 431 1.98 11.32 -6.53
C GLN A 431 0.48 11.36 -6.26
N ASP A 432 -0.33 10.80 -7.15
CA ASP A 432 -1.76 10.63 -6.95
C ASP A 432 -2.04 9.65 -5.81
N PHE A 433 -1.37 8.49 -5.78
CA PHE A 433 -1.51 7.52 -4.69
C PHE A 433 -1.16 8.11 -3.32
N VAL A 434 -0.01 8.77 -3.19
CA VAL A 434 0.47 9.28 -1.89
C VAL A 434 -0.24 10.58 -1.52
N PHE A 435 -0.29 11.57 -2.41
CA PHE A 435 -0.77 12.92 -2.11
C PHE A 435 -2.19 13.22 -2.60
N GLY A 436 -2.72 12.44 -3.55
CA GLY A 436 -4.04 12.71 -4.16
C GLY A 436 -4.02 13.84 -5.18
N ILE A 437 -2.89 14.05 -5.84
CA ILE A 437 -2.74 15.04 -6.90
C ILE A 437 -3.26 14.41 -8.19
N GLU A 438 -4.40 14.91 -8.67
CA GLU A 438 -4.91 14.55 -9.99
C GLU A 438 -4.19 15.42 -11.03
N HIS A 439 -3.52 14.77 -11.97
CA HIS A 439 -2.91 15.44 -13.12
C HIS A 439 -3.90 15.41 -14.28
N GLU A 440 -4.25 16.58 -14.83
CA GLU A 440 -5.13 16.72 -16.00
C GLU A 440 -4.48 16.23 -17.30
#